data_AF-A0A672KXL2-F1
#
_entry.id   AF-A0A672KXL2-F1
#
_cell.length_a   1.000
_cell.length_b   1.000
_cell.length_c   1.000
_cell.angle_alpha   90.00
_cell.angle_beta   90.00
_cell.angle_gamma   90.00
#
_symmetry.space_group_name_H-M   'P 1'
#
loop_
_entity.id
_entity.type
_entity.pdbx_description
1 polymer ?
#
loop_
_entity_poly.entity_id
_entity_poly.type
_entity_poly.pdbx_seq_one_letter_code
_entity_poly.pdbx_strand_id
1 'polypeptide(L)'
;TDLLYVLCNVELFEYEELSAAPDPGWPDCFNSGVFVFRPSLNTHIQILEHAAQHGSFDNESHGDQGVLNTFFSDWAVKDIRKHLSIVYNLTVDILVLYRYGYHAKFVHFLGGTKPWHLSYDPQAANESSFRDSIKNFQQFIHLWCDTAETEVDDLEHRSMWEEGRADYMGKDAFNNIMRKHDLFLY
;
A
#
# COMPACT_ATOMS: atom_id res chain seq x y z
N THR A 1 9.34 4.19 3.84
CA THR A 1 7.87 4.13 3.88
C THR A 1 7.33 3.83 2.51
N ASP A 2 6.24 3.07 2.44
CA ASP A 2 5.68 2.60 1.19
C ASP A 2 4.54 3.48 0.69
N LEU A 3 4.40 3.56 -0.63
CA LEU A 3 3.34 4.34 -1.27
C LEU A 3 2.29 3.39 -1.83
N LEU A 4 1.04 3.71 -1.51
CA LEU A 4 -0.15 3.11 -2.06
C LEU A 4 -0.79 4.05 -3.08
N TYR A 5 -0.97 3.59 -4.31
CA TYR A 5 -1.70 4.34 -5.33
C TYR A 5 -3.08 3.72 -5.55
N VAL A 6 -4.15 4.52 -5.45
CA VAL A 6 -5.55 4.07 -5.51
C VAL A 6 -6.09 4.18 -6.93
N LEU A 7 -6.55 3.07 -7.49
CA LEU A 7 -6.84 2.98 -8.91
C LEU A 7 -8.32 3.10 -9.28
N CYS A 8 -9.24 2.83 -8.35
CA CYS A 8 -10.68 3.06 -8.53
C CYS A 8 -11.42 2.97 -7.19
N ASN A 9 -12.75 3.16 -7.23
CA ASN A 9 -13.65 2.90 -6.11
C ASN A 9 -13.44 1.49 -5.52
N VAL A 10 -13.37 1.38 -4.20
CA VAL A 10 -13.07 0.14 -3.49
C VAL A 10 -14.13 -0.23 -2.45
N GLU A 11 -14.69 -1.43 -2.59
CA GLU A 11 -15.64 -2.06 -1.66
C GLU A 11 -14.95 -2.57 -0.36
N LEU A 12 -13.76 -2.05 -0.03
CA LEU A 12 -12.99 -2.47 1.15
C LEU A 12 -13.76 -2.28 2.47
N PHE A 13 -14.69 -1.32 2.52
CA PHE A 13 -15.50 -1.05 3.70
C PHE A 13 -16.56 -2.14 3.99
N GLU A 14 -16.77 -3.09 3.08
CA GLU A 14 -17.64 -4.24 3.32
C GLU A 14 -16.96 -5.37 4.11
N TYR A 15 -15.63 -5.33 4.24
CA TYR A 15 -14.84 -6.34 4.93
C TYR A 15 -14.79 -6.12 6.44
N GLU A 16 -14.59 -7.21 7.19
CA GLU A 16 -14.44 -7.16 8.65
C GLU A 16 -12.98 -7.12 9.10
N GLU A 17 -12.74 -6.74 10.36
CA GLU A 17 -11.41 -6.79 10.96
C GLU A 17 -10.94 -8.25 11.20
N LEU A 18 -9.69 -8.61 10.98
CA LEU A 18 -8.70 -7.93 10.13
C LEU A 18 -8.76 -8.57 8.75
N SER A 19 -9.00 -7.78 7.70
CA SER A 19 -8.92 -8.28 6.32
C SER A 19 -7.76 -7.65 5.58
N ALA A 20 -6.93 -8.45 4.93
CA ALA A 20 -5.71 -8.00 4.27
C ALA A 20 -5.37 -8.92 3.09
N ALA A 21 -4.47 -8.48 2.21
CA ALA A 21 -3.96 -9.33 1.13
C ALA A 21 -2.75 -10.15 1.63
N PRO A 22 -2.49 -11.35 1.10
CA PRO A 22 -1.31 -12.14 1.44
C PRO A 22 -0.02 -11.42 1.07
N ASP A 23 1.01 -11.60 1.89
CA ASP A 23 2.36 -11.16 1.55
C ASP A 23 2.97 -12.05 0.46
N PRO A 24 3.62 -11.47 -0.57
CA PRO A 24 4.20 -12.23 -1.67
C PRO A 24 5.41 -13.08 -1.24
N GLY A 25 6.15 -12.66 -0.21
CA GLY A 25 7.34 -13.34 0.28
C GLY A 25 6.99 -14.51 1.22
N TRP A 26 5.96 -14.35 2.03
CA TRP A 26 5.46 -15.39 2.93
C TRP A 26 3.91 -15.37 2.99
N PRO A 27 3.19 -16.19 2.20
CA PRO A 27 1.74 -16.04 2.01
C PRO A 27 0.87 -16.45 3.21
N ASP A 28 1.44 -17.10 4.22
CA ASP A 28 0.77 -17.32 5.51
C ASP A 28 0.80 -16.07 6.41
N CYS A 29 1.53 -15.03 6.00
CA CYS A 29 1.46 -13.69 6.56
C CYS A 29 0.65 -12.81 5.61
N PHE A 30 -0.07 -11.84 6.16
CA PHE A 30 -0.63 -10.76 5.35
C PHE A 30 0.39 -9.63 5.21
N ASN A 31 0.30 -8.91 4.09
CA ASN A 31 1.04 -7.69 3.87
C ASN A 31 0.31 -6.53 4.56
N SER A 32 0.99 -5.80 5.45
CA SER A 32 0.37 -4.72 6.24
C SER A 32 0.24 -3.39 5.49
N GLY A 33 0.65 -3.32 4.21
CA GLY A 33 0.50 -2.12 3.38
C GLY A 33 -0.96 -1.75 3.09
N VAL A 34 -1.85 -2.74 3.03
CA VAL A 34 -3.31 -2.53 2.89
C VAL A 34 -4.06 -3.55 3.74
N PHE A 35 -4.86 -3.04 4.68
CA PHE A 35 -5.76 -3.85 5.47
C PHE A 35 -6.97 -3.07 5.95
N VAL A 36 -8.03 -3.81 6.28
CA VAL A 36 -9.30 -3.30 6.83
C VAL A 36 -9.36 -3.65 8.30
N PHE A 37 -9.60 -2.63 9.13
CA PHE A 37 -9.68 -2.76 10.58
C PHE A 37 -10.84 -1.94 11.15
N ARG A 38 -11.18 -2.17 12.43
CA ARG A 38 -12.19 -1.38 13.16
C ARG A 38 -11.48 -0.56 14.23
N PRO A 39 -11.49 0.79 14.15
CA PRO A 39 -10.89 1.62 15.18
C PRO A 39 -11.42 1.29 16.58
N SER A 40 -10.50 0.99 17.50
CA SER A 40 -10.83 0.53 18.85
C SER A 40 -9.68 0.87 19.79
N LEU A 41 -9.96 1.67 20.83
CA LEU A 41 -8.95 2.02 21.85
C LEU A 41 -8.43 0.77 22.57
N ASN A 42 -9.32 -0.20 22.82
CA ASN A 42 -8.95 -1.47 23.43
C ASN A 42 -7.98 -2.27 22.54
N THR A 43 -8.28 -2.38 21.25
CA THR A 43 -7.40 -3.08 20.29
C THR A 43 -6.04 -2.37 20.19
N HIS A 44 -6.03 -1.04 20.17
CA HIS A 44 -4.80 -0.25 20.16
C HIS A 44 -3.90 -0.53 21.38
N ILE A 45 -4.48 -0.50 22.59
CA ILE A 45 -3.73 -0.81 23.82
C ILE A 45 -3.17 -2.24 23.77
N GLN A 46 -3.96 -3.20 23.33
CA GLN A 46 -3.51 -4.60 23.24
C GLN A 46 -2.39 -4.79 22.21
N ILE A 47 -2.43 -4.11 21.07
CA ILE A 47 -1.34 -4.14 20.08
C ILE A 47 -0.06 -3.54 20.67
N LEU A 48 -0.16 -2.42 21.41
CA LEU A 48 1.01 -1.80 22.07
C LEU A 48 1.61 -2.72 23.14
N GLU A 49 0.78 -3.34 23.98
CA GLU A 49 1.23 -4.30 24.99
C GLU A 49 1.88 -5.52 24.34
N HIS A 50 1.28 -6.05 23.28
CA HIS A 50 1.83 -7.17 22.51
C HIS A 50 3.18 -6.84 21.89
N ALA A 51 3.31 -5.66 21.27
CA ALA A 51 4.57 -5.17 20.71
C ALA A 51 5.65 -5.00 21.78
N ALA A 52 5.30 -4.47 22.95
CA ALA A 52 6.23 -4.29 24.06
C ALA A 52 6.74 -5.64 24.64
N GLN A 53 5.90 -6.68 24.61
CA GLN A 53 6.24 -8.00 25.13
C GLN A 53 7.00 -8.88 24.13
N HIS A 54 6.60 -8.85 22.86
CA HIS A 54 7.08 -9.81 21.85
C HIS A 54 7.95 -9.17 20.77
N GLY A 55 7.94 -7.85 20.63
CA GLY A 55 8.59 -7.15 19.52
C GLY A 55 7.96 -7.47 18.16
N SER A 56 8.72 -7.21 17.09
CA SER A 56 8.39 -7.61 15.72
C SER A 56 9.37 -8.70 15.29
N PHE A 57 8.91 -9.72 14.56
CA PHE A 57 9.81 -10.75 14.00
C PHE A 57 10.57 -10.27 12.76
N ASP A 58 10.18 -9.12 12.17
CA ASP A 58 10.86 -8.50 11.04
C ASP A 58 12.16 -7.86 11.53
N ASN A 59 13.17 -8.72 11.62
CA ASN A 59 14.51 -8.47 12.13
C ASN A 59 15.31 -7.40 11.37
N GLU A 60 14.83 -6.94 10.20
CA GLU A 60 15.46 -5.84 9.45
C GLU A 60 14.73 -4.50 9.57
N SER A 61 13.52 -4.44 10.15
CA SER A 61 12.74 -3.18 10.16
C SER A 61 11.98 -2.85 11.44
N HIS A 62 11.90 -3.75 12.43
CA HIS A 62 10.97 -3.56 13.58
C HIS A 62 9.58 -3.09 13.10
N GLY A 63 9.16 -3.62 11.94
CA GLY A 63 8.02 -3.11 11.20
C GLY A 63 6.70 -3.50 11.85
N ASP A 64 5.66 -2.76 11.51
CA ASP A 64 4.29 -3.06 11.87
C ASP A 64 3.84 -4.44 11.34
N GLN A 65 4.35 -4.89 10.18
CA GLN A 65 3.98 -6.17 9.57
C GLN A 65 4.16 -7.35 10.54
N GLY A 66 5.33 -7.49 11.16
CA GLY A 66 5.58 -8.59 12.10
C GLY A 66 4.78 -8.49 13.41
N VAL A 67 4.57 -7.28 13.93
CA VAL A 67 3.72 -7.07 15.12
C VAL A 67 2.27 -7.45 14.81
N LEU A 68 1.74 -6.95 13.69
CA LEU A 68 0.36 -7.17 13.28
C LEU A 68 0.11 -8.64 12.93
N ASN A 69 1.03 -9.31 12.24
CA ASN A 69 0.89 -10.74 11.92
C ASN A 69 0.96 -11.64 13.16
N THR A 70 1.72 -11.27 14.19
CA THR A 70 1.72 -12.04 15.45
C THR A 70 0.49 -11.75 16.31
N PHE A 71 -0.01 -10.52 16.29
CA PHE A 71 -1.24 -10.14 16.99
C PHE A 71 -2.49 -10.79 16.35
N PHE A 72 -2.62 -10.69 15.02
CA PHE A 72 -3.67 -11.33 14.23
C PHE A 72 -3.21 -12.68 13.64
N SER A 73 -2.59 -13.52 14.48
CA SER A 73 -1.90 -14.75 14.07
C SER A 73 -2.79 -15.85 13.50
N ASP A 74 -4.12 -15.73 13.62
CA ASP A 74 -5.06 -16.67 13.02
C ASP A 74 -5.54 -16.25 11.62
N TRP A 75 -5.08 -15.11 11.08
CA TRP A 75 -5.52 -14.57 9.78
C TRP A 75 -5.49 -15.62 8.66
N ALA A 76 -4.38 -16.34 8.50
CA ALA A 76 -4.17 -17.30 7.41
C ALA A 76 -5.15 -18.49 7.40
N VAL A 77 -5.74 -18.82 8.55
CA VAL A 77 -6.53 -20.05 8.72
C VAL A 77 -7.96 -19.83 9.17
N LYS A 78 -8.27 -18.66 9.76
CA LYS A 78 -9.55 -18.42 10.43
C LYS A 78 -10.73 -18.26 9.46
N ASP A 79 -10.58 -17.40 8.45
CA ASP A 79 -11.69 -17.05 7.55
C ASP A 79 -11.20 -16.56 6.19
N ILE A 80 -11.55 -17.27 5.13
CA ILE A 80 -11.19 -16.91 3.75
C ILE A 80 -11.76 -15.55 3.33
N ARG A 81 -12.88 -15.11 3.92
CA ARG A 81 -13.49 -13.80 3.61
C ARG A 81 -12.61 -12.63 4.07
N LYS A 82 -11.65 -12.89 4.97
CA LYS A 82 -10.65 -11.91 5.42
C LYS A 82 -9.41 -11.83 4.54
N HIS A 83 -9.35 -12.63 3.48
CA HIS A 83 -8.28 -12.59 2.50
C HIS A 83 -8.72 -11.69 1.34
N LEU A 84 -8.19 -10.48 1.32
CA LEU A 84 -8.38 -9.58 0.19
C LEU A 84 -7.69 -10.19 -1.04
N SER A 85 -8.30 -10.01 -2.21
CA SER A 85 -7.64 -10.35 -3.47
C SER A 85 -6.36 -9.54 -3.62
N ILE A 86 -5.32 -10.15 -4.18
CA ILE A 86 -4.00 -9.51 -4.36
C ILE A 86 -4.06 -8.21 -5.18
N VAL A 87 -5.11 -8.03 -5.99
CA VAL A 87 -5.35 -6.77 -6.71
C VAL A 87 -5.52 -5.56 -5.79
N TYR A 88 -5.89 -5.78 -4.52
CA TYR A 88 -6.02 -4.74 -3.51
C TYR A 88 -4.69 -4.40 -2.80
N ASN A 89 -3.63 -5.15 -3.04
CA ASN A 89 -2.31 -4.83 -2.50
C ASN A 89 -1.21 -5.40 -3.42
N LEU A 90 -1.16 -4.92 -4.66
CA LEU A 90 -0.29 -5.49 -5.67
C LEU A 90 1.14 -4.98 -5.46
N THR A 91 1.97 -5.80 -4.83
CA THR A 91 3.40 -5.51 -4.65
C THR A 91 4.15 -5.56 -5.97
N VAL A 92 4.97 -4.55 -6.25
CA VAL A 92 5.66 -4.42 -7.55
C VAL A 92 6.84 -5.39 -7.67
N ASP A 93 6.57 -6.54 -8.26
CA ASP A 93 7.49 -7.22 -9.17
C ASP A 93 6.93 -7.04 -10.60
N ILE A 94 7.77 -6.56 -11.54
CA ILE A 94 7.40 -6.16 -12.91
C ILE A 94 6.61 -7.26 -13.65
N LEU A 95 6.84 -8.52 -13.31
CA LEU A 95 6.15 -9.67 -13.89
C LEU A 95 4.66 -9.78 -13.50
N VAL A 96 4.28 -9.32 -12.31
CA VAL A 96 2.90 -9.39 -11.83
C VAL A 96 2.06 -8.25 -12.44
N LEU A 97 2.65 -7.06 -12.57
CA LEU A 97 2.03 -5.92 -13.25
C LEU A 97 1.59 -6.28 -14.68
N TYR A 98 2.41 -7.03 -15.41
CA TYR A 98 2.12 -7.37 -16.82
C TYR A 98 0.96 -8.36 -16.99
N ARG A 99 0.66 -9.18 -15.97
CA ARG A 99 -0.42 -10.20 -16.04
C ARG A 99 -1.75 -9.73 -15.44
N TYR A 100 -1.71 -8.88 -14.41
CA TYR A 100 -2.89 -8.46 -13.67
C TYR A 100 -3.07 -6.95 -13.55
N GLY A 101 -2.16 -6.15 -14.12
CA GLY A 101 -2.14 -4.69 -13.94
C GLY A 101 -3.40 -3.96 -14.37
N TYR A 102 -4.12 -4.48 -15.38
CA TYR A 102 -5.42 -3.91 -15.80
C TYR A 102 -6.54 -4.06 -14.75
N HIS A 103 -6.38 -4.97 -13.79
CA HIS A 103 -7.34 -5.20 -12.71
C HIS A 103 -6.83 -4.76 -11.34
N ALA A 104 -5.61 -4.21 -11.27
CA ALA A 104 -5.06 -3.69 -10.03
C ALA A 104 -5.98 -2.58 -9.47
N LYS A 105 -6.21 -2.63 -8.17
CA LYS A 105 -6.95 -1.64 -7.38
C LYS A 105 -6.01 -0.78 -6.57
N PHE A 106 -4.94 -1.39 -6.08
CA PHE A 106 -3.82 -0.69 -5.49
C PHE A 106 -2.48 -1.29 -5.91
N VAL A 107 -1.48 -0.42 -6.07
CA VAL A 107 -0.08 -0.81 -6.31
C VAL A 107 0.75 -0.39 -5.11
N HIS A 108 1.49 -1.35 -4.55
CA HIS A 108 2.33 -1.18 -3.36
C HIS A 108 3.80 -1.29 -3.74
N PHE A 109 4.51 -0.18 -3.63
CA PHE A 109 5.95 -0.13 -3.87
C PHE A 109 6.70 -0.49 -2.60
N LEU A 110 7.12 -1.74 -2.44
CA LEU A 110 7.95 -2.19 -1.32
C LEU A 110 9.38 -1.63 -1.41
N GLY A 111 10.01 -1.36 -0.27
CA GLY A 111 11.43 -1.02 -0.18
C GLY A 111 11.78 0.46 -0.38
N GLY A 112 13.05 0.84 -0.18
CA GLY A 112 13.46 2.26 -0.15
C GLY A 112 13.51 2.97 -1.51
N THR A 113 13.59 2.22 -2.61
CA THR A 113 13.67 2.80 -3.96
C THR A 113 12.26 2.98 -4.52
N LYS A 114 11.83 4.23 -4.67
CA LYS A 114 10.51 4.57 -5.19
C LYS A 114 10.57 4.96 -6.66
N PRO A 115 9.46 4.85 -7.41
CA PRO A 115 9.38 5.26 -8.82
C PRO A 115 9.96 6.65 -9.12
N TRP A 116 9.79 7.61 -8.22
CA TRP A 116 10.31 8.99 -8.37
C TRP A 116 11.75 9.18 -7.92
N HIS A 117 12.35 8.20 -7.22
CA HIS A 117 13.80 8.18 -6.97
C HIS A 117 14.59 7.81 -8.24
N LEU A 118 13.91 7.28 -9.25
CA LEU A 118 14.50 6.99 -10.54
C LEU A 118 14.66 8.30 -11.32
N SER A 119 15.79 8.99 -11.15
CA SER A 119 16.20 10.04 -12.07
C SER A 119 16.49 9.42 -13.44
N TYR A 120 15.72 9.81 -14.45
CA TYR A 120 15.96 9.42 -15.83
C TYR A 120 17.30 10.01 -16.30
N ASP A 121 18.36 9.19 -16.29
CA ASP A 121 19.62 9.52 -16.95
C ASP A 121 19.62 8.91 -18.36
N PRO A 122 19.44 9.72 -19.42
CA PRO A 122 19.47 9.23 -20.80
C PRO A 122 20.84 8.67 -21.23
N GLN A 123 21.93 8.89 -20.48
CA GLN A 123 23.29 8.49 -20.86
C GLN A 123 23.80 7.21 -20.19
N ALA A 124 23.20 6.73 -19.09
CA ALA A 124 23.58 5.48 -18.39
C ALA A 124 23.04 4.19 -19.05
N ALA A 125 22.58 4.27 -20.31
CA ALA A 125 21.61 3.37 -20.92
C ALA A 125 22.19 2.12 -21.62
N ASN A 126 22.99 1.29 -20.93
CA ASN A 126 23.53 0.05 -21.52
C ASN A 126 22.97 -1.28 -20.98
N GLU A 127 21.95 -1.27 -20.11
CA GLU A 127 21.22 -2.49 -19.72
C GLU A 127 19.79 -2.47 -20.28
N SER A 128 19.61 -3.08 -21.44
CA SER A 128 18.38 -2.99 -22.25
C SER A 128 17.12 -3.58 -21.58
N SER A 129 17.25 -4.66 -20.80
CA SER A 129 16.10 -5.34 -20.19
C SER A 129 15.49 -4.56 -19.02
N PHE A 130 16.34 -3.90 -18.22
CA PHE A 130 15.90 -3.03 -17.14
C PHE A 130 15.31 -1.74 -17.71
N ARG A 131 15.90 -1.19 -18.78
CA ARG A 131 15.39 -0.01 -19.49
C ARG A 131 14.00 -0.21 -20.06
N ASP A 132 13.73 -1.35 -20.71
CA ASP A 132 12.42 -1.62 -21.29
C ASP A 132 11.36 -1.82 -20.20
N SER A 133 11.74 -2.45 -19.08
CA SER A 133 10.87 -2.62 -17.93
C SER A 133 10.53 -1.30 -17.23
N ILE A 134 11.53 -0.43 -17.03
CA ILE A 134 11.37 0.91 -16.45
C ILE A 134 10.57 1.81 -17.40
N LYS A 135 10.81 1.75 -18.71
CA LYS A 135 10.03 2.52 -19.70
C LYS A 135 8.58 2.08 -19.77
N ASN A 136 8.32 0.78 -19.79
CA ASN A 136 6.97 0.25 -19.77
C ASN A 136 6.27 0.61 -18.45
N PHE A 137 7.01 0.58 -17.35
CA PHE A 137 6.52 1.01 -16.04
C PHE A 137 6.25 2.52 -15.98
N GLN A 138 7.14 3.37 -16.50
CA GLN A 138 6.93 4.82 -16.59
C GLN A 138 5.79 5.17 -17.54
N GLN A 139 5.64 4.47 -18.67
CA GLN A 139 4.49 4.62 -19.56
C GLN A 139 3.20 4.15 -18.91
N PHE A 140 3.24 3.07 -18.14
CA PHE A 140 2.10 2.62 -17.34
C PHE A 140 1.73 3.67 -16.29
N ILE A 141 2.70 4.23 -15.56
CA ILE A 141 2.46 5.32 -14.60
C ILE A 141 1.95 6.58 -15.30
N HIS A 142 2.53 7.00 -16.42
CA HIS A 142 2.10 8.20 -17.17
C HIS A 142 0.68 8.05 -17.75
N LEU A 143 0.37 6.88 -18.33
CA LEU A 143 -0.98 6.59 -18.85
C LEU A 143 -2.05 6.64 -17.73
N TRP A 144 -1.65 6.36 -16.49
CA TRP A 144 -2.50 6.42 -15.30
C TRP A 144 -2.46 7.79 -14.58
N CYS A 145 -1.37 8.55 -14.68
CA CYS A 145 -1.22 9.88 -14.10
C CYS A 145 -1.98 10.94 -14.92
N ASP A 146 -2.03 10.83 -16.25
CA ASP A 146 -2.80 11.75 -17.12
C ASP A 146 -4.30 11.78 -16.74
N THR A 147 -4.83 10.73 -16.09
CA THR A 147 -6.21 10.71 -15.55
C THR A 147 -6.38 11.37 -14.18
N ALA A 148 -5.30 11.72 -13.49
CA ALA A 148 -5.30 12.32 -12.15
C ALA A 148 -4.78 13.78 -12.12
N GLU A 149 -4.39 14.36 -13.26
CA GLU A 149 -3.81 15.71 -13.38
C GLU A 149 -4.84 16.86 -13.24
N THR A 150 -5.66 16.86 -12.19
CA THR A 150 -6.41 18.08 -11.81
C THR A 150 -6.11 18.62 -10.42
N GLU A 151 -5.17 18.06 -9.65
CA GLU A 151 -4.72 18.72 -8.42
C GLU A 151 -3.20 18.62 -8.26
N VAL A 152 -2.54 19.76 -8.45
CA VAL A 152 -1.18 20.05 -8.02
C VAL A 152 -1.15 19.98 -6.48
N ASP A 153 -1.01 18.78 -5.91
CA ASP A 153 -0.87 18.60 -4.46
C ASP A 153 0.60 18.71 -4.04
N ASP A 154 0.80 19.43 -2.95
CA ASP A 154 2.05 19.98 -2.46
C ASP A 154 3.05 18.86 -2.07
N LEU A 155 4.29 18.92 -2.57
CA LEU A 155 5.35 17.94 -2.27
C LEU A 155 5.58 17.80 -0.75
N GLU A 156 5.37 18.88 -0.01
CA GLU A 156 5.49 18.90 1.45
C GLU A 156 4.40 18.07 2.12
N HIS A 157 3.16 18.14 1.63
CA HIS A 157 2.05 17.34 2.12
C HIS A 157 2.33 15.84 1.95
N ARG A 158 2.82 15.45 0.77
CA ARG A 158 3.23 14.07 0.49
C ARG A 158 4.35 13.58 1.40
N SER A 159 5.35 14.42 1.66
CA SER A 159 6.45 14.08 2.59
C SER A 159 5.94 13.80 4.00
N MET A 160 4.97 14.59 4.48
CA MET A 160 4.35 14.34 5.80
C MET A 160 3.66 12.98 5.88
N TRP A 161 2.97 12.55 4.81
CA TRP A 161 2.40 11.20 4.75
C TRP A 161 3.46 10.10 4.80
N GLU A 162 4.54 10.25 4.03
CA GLU A 162 5.64 9.27 3.98
C GLU A 162 6.41 9.17 5.32
N GLU A 163 6.37 10.19 6.16
CA GLU A 163 6.97 10.15 7.49
C GLU A 163 5.98 9.72 8.60
N GLY A 164 4.74 9.35 8.25
CA GLY A 164 3.71 9.00 9.22
C GLY A 164 3.13 10.19 9.99
N ARG A 165 3.32 11.41 9.47
CA ARG A 165 2.88 12.69 10.05
C ARG A 165 1.62 13.25 9.36
N ALA A 166 0.78 12.39 8.78
CA ALA A 166 -0.48 12.80 8.15
C ALA A 166 -1.42 13.50 9.16
N ASP A 167 -2.16 14.52 8.69
CA ASP A 167 -3.07 15.32 9.51
C ASP A 167 -4.46 14.69 9.56
N TYR A 168 -4.57 13.59 10.31
CA TYR A 168 -5.81 12.80 10.43
C TYR A 168 -7.00 13.58 11.03
N MET A 169 -6.79 14.77 11.59
CA MET A 169 -7.84 15.62 12.15
C MET A 169 -8.19 16.84 11.28
N GLY A 170 -7.41 17.12 10.24
CA GLY A 170 -7.62 18.24 9.33
C GLY A 170 -7.63 17.80 7.88
N LYS A 171 -6.58 18.11 7.12
CA LYS A 171 -6.55 17.89 5.65
C LYS A 171 -6.75 16.42 5.28
N ASP A 172 -6.22 15.50 6.09
CA ASP A 172 -6.24 14.05 5.87
C ASP A 172 -7.33 13.32 6.68
N ALA A 173 -8.29 14.08 7.22
CA ALA A 173 -9.40 13.50 7.95
C ALA A 173 -10.22 12.54 7.07
N PHE A 174 -10.71 11.47 7.68
CA PHE A 174 -11.51 10.43 7.01
C PHE A 174 -12.63 11.00 6.11
N ASN A 175 -13.37 12.00 6.62
CA ASN A 175 -14.46 12.64 5.88
C ASN A 175 -13.98 13.36 4.60
N ASN A 176 -12.75 13.87 4.57
CA ASN A 176 -12.17 14.52 3.40
C ASN A 176 -11.68 13.49 2.37
N ILE A 177 -11.08 12.39 2.84
CA ILE A 177 -10.70 11.25 1.99
C ILE A 177 -11.94 10.65 1.32
N MET A 178 -13.01 10.40 2.09
CA MET A 178 -14.29 9.90 1.55
C MET A 178 -14.91 10.87 0.54
N ARG A 179 -14.87 12.18 0.80
CA ARG A 179 -15.41 13.17 -0.14
C ARG A 179 -14.63 13.20 -1.45
N LYS A 180 -13.30 13.07 -1.41
CA LYS A 180 -12.48 12.91 -2.62
C LYS A 180 -12.87 11.63 -3.36
N HIS A 181 -13.06 10.53 -2.63
CA HIS A 181 -13.50 9.27 -3.21
C HIS A 181 -14.88 9.38 -3.90
N ASP A 182 -15.84 10.09 -3.30
CA ASP A 182 -17.17 10.31 -3.89
C ASP A 182 -17.14 11.19 -5.15
N LEU A 183 -16.18 12.12 -5.25
CA LEU A 183 -16.00 12.96 -6.45
C LEU A 183 -15.55 12.18 -7.68
N PHE A 184 -14.87 11.05 -7.50
CA PHE A 184 -14.50 10.14 -8.60
C PHE A 184 -15.68 9.26 -9.09
N LEU A 185 -16.89 9.43 -8.52
CA LEU A 185 -18.10 8.68 -8.88
C LEU A 185 -19.01 9.37 -9.91
N TYR A 186 -18.64 10.57 -10.40
CA TYR A 186 -19.41 11.34 -11.39
C TYR A 186 -18.56 11.81 -12.57
#